data_AF-A0A7D9IRW2-F1
#
_entry.id   AF-A0A7D9IRW2-F1
#
_cell.length_a   1.000
_cell.length_b   1.000
_cell.length_c   1.000
_cell.angle_alpha   90.00
_cell.angle_beta   90.00
_cell.angle_gamma   90.00
#
_symmetry.space_group_name_H-M   'P 1'
#
loop_
_entity.id
_entity.type
_entity.pdbx_description
1 polymer ?
#
loop_
_entity_poly.entity_id
_entity_poly.type
_entity_poly.pdbx_seq_one_letter_code
_entity_poly.pdbx_strand_id
1 'polypeptide(L)'
;MATYKNCQRYQKKFGNTIPSQLVKLIDLRAYKAECEIRSSTSLRTQESQLERTGLKKLGVTMDRLVILLFAVCVIFSVEGSIDKLLKIKREASLSSRLSQDTTSDVHSRARRSSKSSYIFFDNRSGRTVQLWWRRGKQWQKFVQLGAHKTIEINTFVSDKWRATDAETNEVFVINNKKKYRPKVNTEDTRAVCIIKRNGQRDTDIKAYIETLVVLDKTVRDQFDSDSEAEKYVEVLLMLSSNAYKHKSLTQHGLKVDIVPSQIVILK
;
A
#
# COMPACT_ATOMS: atom_id res chain seq x y z
N MET A 1 -4.87 -32.60 19.50
CA MET A 1 -5.11 -33.59 18.42
C MET A 1 -6.43 -33.40 17.65
N ALA A 2 -7.44 -32.67 18.17
CA ALA A 2 -8.72 -32.45 17.47
C ALA A 2 -8.65 -31.48 16.26
N THR A 3 -7.64 -30.60 16.21
CA THR A 3 -7.47 -29.56 15.17
C THR A 3 -6.96 -30.11 13.83
N TYR A 4 -6.21 -31.21 13.83
CA TYR A 4 -5.67 -31.81 12.61
C TYR A 4 -6.76 -32.51 11.77
N LYS A 5 -7.77 -33.11 12.43
CA LYS A 5 -8.90 -33.78 11.75
C LYS A 5 -9.82 -32.78 11.04
N ASN A 6 -9.91 -31.54 11.51
CA ASN A 6 -10.74 -30.52 10.86
C ASN A 6 -10.07 -29.94 9.60
N CYS A 7 -8.73 -29.85 9.57
CA CYS A 7 -8.01 -29.46 8.34
C CYS A 7 -8.14 -30.51 7.22
N GLN A 8 -8.11 -31.80 7.54
CA GLN A 8 -8.30 -32.87 6.55
C GLN A 8 -9.72 -32.93 5.97
N ARG A 9 -10.75 -32.53 6.74
CA ARG A 9 -12.13 -32.43 6.23
C ARG A 9 -12.30 -31.31 5.20
N TYR A 10 -11.56 -30.21 5.33
CA TYR A 10 -11.58 -29.12 4.36
C TYR A 10 -10.86 -29.49 3.04
N GLN A 11 -9.72 -30.19 3.11
CA GLN A 11 -9.04 -30.71 1.92
C GLN A 11 -9.88 -31.72 1.12
N LYS A 12 -10.77 -32.47 1.77
CA LYS A 12 -11.63 -33.46 1.11
C LYS A 12 -12.86 -32.83 0.43
N LYS A 13 -13.24 -31.61 0.80
CA LYS A 13 -14.43 -30.89 0.31
C LYS A 13 -14.12 -29.97 -0.87
N PHE A 14 -12.86 -29.56 -1.04
CA PHE A 14 -12.40 -28.71 -2.13
C PHE A 14 -11.31 -29.47 -2.91
N GLY A 15 -11.70 -30.02 -4.07
CA GLY A 15 -10.90 -30.94 -4.86
C GLY A 15 -9.47 -30.49 -5.17
N ASN A 16 -8.60 -31.49 -5.32
CA ASN A 16 -7.18 -31.40 -5.63
C ASN A 16 -6.86 -30.45 -6.79
N THR A 17 -6.57 -29.19 -6.49
CA THR A 17 -5.71 -28.35 -7.35
C THR A 17 -4.97 -27.33 -6.48
N ILE A 18 -3.98 -27.83 -5.72
CA ILE A 18 -2.93 -26.97 -5.16
C ILE A 18 -1.64 -27.34 -5.88
N PRO A 19 -1.04 -26.45 -6.69
CA PRO A 19 0.23 -26.73 -7.34
C PRO A 19 1.33 -26.98 -6.30
N SER A 20 2.13 -28.02 -6.50
CA SER A 20 3.23 -28.50 -5.65
C SER A 20 4.39 -27.51 -5.44
N GLN A 21 4.27 -26.27 -5.91
CA GLN A 21 5.30 -25.22 -5.81
C GLN A 21 5.18 -24.37 -4.52
N LEU A 22 4.10 -24.53 -3.76
CA LEU A 22 3.84 -23.76 -2.53
C LEU A 22 4.54 -24.30 -1.26
N VAL A 23 5.35 -25.35 -1.39
CA VAL A 23 6.05 -25.98 -0.25
C VAL A 23 7.50 -25.48 -0.10
N LYS A 24 8.00 -24.60 -0.98
CA LYS A 24 9.42 -24.18 -0.98
C LYS A 24 9.73 -22.77 -0.48
N LEU A 25 8.75 -21.98 -0.09
CA LEU A 25 9.01 -20.75 0.64
C LEU A 25 8.25 -20.80 1.93
N ILE A 26 8.99 -21.01 3.02
CA ILE A 26 8.94 -20.28 4.28
C ILE A 26 9.63 -21.22 5.29
N ASP A 27 10.92 -20.97 5.56
CA ASP A 27 11.55 -21.49 6.77
C ASP A 27 11.10 -20.61 7.94
N LEU A 28 9.91 -20.90 8.46
CA LEU A 28 9.19 -20.21 9.54
C LEU A 28 9.91 -20.27 10.89
N ARG A 29 11.00 -21.04 11.00
CA ARG A 29 11.71 -21.22 12.27
C ARG A 29 12.67 -20.06 12.58
N ALA A 30 13.32 -19.49 11.56
CA ALA A 30 14.26 -18.38 11.75
C ALA A 30 13.54 -17.06 12.10
N TYR A 31 12.40 -16.79 11.46
CA TYR A 31 11.62 -15.57 11.71
C TYR A 31 10.91 -15.58 13.07
N LYS A 32 10.51 -16.77 13.56
CA LYS A 32 9.90 -16.93 14.88
C LYS A 32 10.89 -16.57 16.01
N ALA A 33 12.16 -16.94 15.88
CA ALA A 33 13.19 -16.67 16.87
C ALA A 33 13.55 -15.17 16.99
N GLU A 34 13.62 -14.44 15.87
CA GLU A 34 13.90 -13.00 15.89
C GLU A 34 12.71 -12.17 16.40
N CYS A 35 11.47 -12.60 16.13
CA CYS A 35 10.28 -11.95 16.66
C CYS A 35 10.09 -12.16 18.17
N GLU A 36 10.42 -13.33 18.73
CA GLU A 36 10.30 -13.61 20.17
C GLU A 36 11.25 -12.73 21.02
N ILE A 37 12.43 -12.39 20.49
CA ILE A 37 13.42 -11.58 21.22
C ILE A 37 13.00 -10.09 21.27
N ARG A 38 12.45 -9.54 20.18
CA ARG A 38 12.06 -8.11 20.09
C ARG A 38 10.66 -7.79 20.65
N SER A 39 9.77 -8.77 20.74
CA SER A 39 8.39 -8.55 21.22
C SER A 39 8.28 -8.45 22.74
N SER A 40 9.20 -9.05 23.50
CA SER A 40 9.19 -9.05 24.97
C SER A 40 9.20 -7.66 25.62
N THR A 41 9.82 -6.66 24.98
CA THR A 41 9.99 -5.31 25.54
C THR A 41 8.87 -4.34 25.16
N SER A 42 8.26 -4.52 23.98
CA SER A 42 7.13 -3.70 23.50
C SER A 42 5.76 -4.20 23.99
N LEU A 43 5.64 -5.49 24.31
CA LEU A 43 4.38 -6.12 24.73
C LEU A 43 3.92 -5.65 26.12
N ARG A 44 4.85 -5.41 27.06
CA ARG A 44 4.50 -4.95 28.43
C ARG A 44 3.77 -3.61 28.43
N THR A 45 4.08 -2.72 27.50
CA THR A 45 3.41 -1.41 27.40
C THR A 45 2.01 -1.53 26.82
N GLN A 46 1.78 -2.47 25.89
CA GLN A 46 0.46 -2.72 25.32
C GLN A 46 -0.47 -3.53 26.22
N GLU A 47 0.05 -4.44 27.05
CA GLU A 47 -0.73 -5.17 28.06
C GLU A 47 -1.42 -4.21 29.04
N SER A 48 -0.72 -3.16 29.48
CA SER A 48 -1.29 -2.14 30.38
C SER A 48 -2.44 -1.32 29.77
N GLN A 49 -2.47 -1.19 28.43
CA GLN A 49 -3.54 -0.50 27.69
C GLN A 49 -4.74 -1.44 27.46
N LEU A 50 -4.48 -2.73 27.22
CA LEU A 50 -5.52 -3.75 27.02
C LEU A 50 -6.27 -4.09 28.32
N GLU A 51 -5.62 -4.00 29.48
CA GLU A 51 -6.27 -4.19 30.77
C GLU A 51 -7.34 -3.13 31.07
N ARG A 52 -7.25 -1.95 30.43
CA ARG A 52 -8.24 -0.86 30.60
C ARG A 52 -9.47 -1.00 29.69
N THR A 53 -9.43 -1.84 28.65
CA THR A 53 -10.51 -1.95 27.65
C THR A 53 -11.49 -3.11 27.89
N GLY A 54 -11.43 -3.79 29.03
CA GLY A 54 -12.42 -4.81 29.41
C GLY A 54 -12.32 -6.16 28.67
N LEU A 55 -11.32 -6.34 27.81
CA LEU A 55 -11.13 -7.54 26.97
C LEU A 55 -10.82 -8.84 27.75
N LYS A 56 -10.46 -8.77 29.04
CA LYS A 56 -10.29 -9.96 29.90
C LYS A 56 -11.58 -10.75 30.10
N LYS A 57 -12.76 -10.12 29.99
CA LYS A 57 -14.05 -10.80 30.18
C LYS A 57 -14.39 -11.79 29.05
N LEU A 58 -13.80 -11.62 27.87
CA LEU A 58 -14.09 -12.43 26.68
C LEU A 58 -13.19 -13.68 26.54
N GLY A 59 -12.29 -13.96 27.50
CA GLY A 59 -11.44 -15.16 27.45
C GLY A 59 -10.53 -15.26 26.21
N VAL A 60 -10.30 -14.15 25.51
CA VAL A 60 -9.46 -14.10 24.32
C VAL A 60 -8.00 -14.16 24.76
N THR A 61 -7.37 -15.32 24.63
CA THR A 61 -5.93 -15.46 24.84
C THR A 61 -5.16 -14.72 23.75
N MET A 62 -4.05 -14.06 24.11
CA MET A 62 -3.18 -13.29 23.19
C MET A 62 -2.84 -14.06 21.90
N ASP A 63 -2.65 -15.38 22.00
CA ASP A 63 -2.38 -16.27 20.86
C ASP A 63 -3.49 -16.23 19.80
N ARG A 64 -4.76 -16.13 20.20
CA ARG A 64 -5.90 -16.06 19.25
C ARG A 64 -5.97 -14.72 18.54
N LEU A 65 -5.60 -13.63 19.22
CA LEU A 65 -5.59 -12.29 18.65
C LEU A 65 -4.44 -12.12 17.65
N VAL A 66 -3.28 -12.70 17.93
CA VAL A 66 -2.14 -12.77 17.01
C VAL A 66 -2.51 -13.61 15.78
N ILE A 67 -3.18 -14.75 15.96
CA ILE A 67 -3.66 -15.58 14.84
C ILE A 67 -4.69 -14.83 13.99
N LEU A 68 -5.57 -14.03 14.59
CA LEU A 68 -6.54 -13.20 13.86
C LEU A 68 -5.87 -12.06 13.09
N LEU A 69 -4.90 -11.37 13.70
CA LEU A 69 -4.08 -10.36 13.01
C LEU A 69 -3.32 -11.00 11.84
N PHE A 70 -2.72 -12.17 12.04
CA PHE A 70 -2.07 -12.92 10.96
C PHE A 70 -3.09 -13.41 9.92
N ALA A 71 -4.29 -13.83 10.28
CA ALA A 71 -5.31 -14.27 9.33
C ALA A 71 -5.84 -13.10 8.49
N VAL A 72 -6.05 -11.92 9.09
CA VAL A 72 -6.37 -10.69 8.36
C VAL A 72 -5.22 -10.33 7.43
N CYS A 73 -3.97 -10.35 7.89
CA CYS A 73 -2.80 -10.14 7.03
C CYS A 73 -2.65 -11.20 5.93
N VAL A 74 -3.05 -12.46 6.17
CA VAL A 74 -3.01 -13.55 5.19
C VAL A 74 -4.14 -13.44 4.19
N ILE A 75 -5.35 -13.00 4.57
CA ILE A 75 -6.43 -12.72 3.60
C ILE A 75 -5.99 -11.60 2.65
N PHE A 76 -5.37 -10.54 3.16
CA PHE A 76 -4.77 -9.50 2.31
C PHE A 76 -3.54 -9.99 1.50
N SER A 77 -2.79 -10.97 2.00
CA SER A 77 -1.66 -11.57 1.26
C SER A 77 -2.07 -12.59 0.21
N VAL A 78 -3.20 -13.28 0.41
CA VAL A 78 -3.83 -14.18 -0.59
C VAL A 78 -4.52 -13.34 -1.68
N GLU A 79 -4.97 -12.14 -1.33
CA GLU A 79 -5.24 -11.05 -2.27
C GLU A 79 -3.97 -10.40 -2.86
N GLY A 80 -2.77 -10.97 -2.65
CA GLY A 80 -1.63 -10.78 -3.55
C GLY A 80 -1.90 -11.27 -4.99
N SER A 81 -3.04 -11.93 -5.23
CA SER A 81 -3.61 -12.17 -6.56
C SER A 81 -4.36 -10.95 -7.14
N ILE A 82 -4.46 -9.84 -6.39
CA ILE A 82 -4.88 -8.53 -6.91
C ILE A 82 -3.84 -7.99 -7.89
N ASP A 83 -2.55 -8.31 -7.75
CA ASP A 83 -1.54 -7.94 -8.75
C ASP A 83 -1.79 -8.61 -10.10
N LYS A 84 -2.41 -9.80 -10.13
CA LYS A 84 -2.83 -10.47 -11.37
C LYS A 84 -4.15 -9.91 -11.92
N LEU A 85 -5.13 -9.62 -11.06
CA LEU A 85 -6.42 -9.03 -11.48
C LEU A 85 -6.30 -7.55 -11.90
N LEU A 86 -5.45 -6.76 -11.24
CA LEU A 86 -5.10 -5.40 -11.64
C LEU A 86 -4.20 -5.39 -12.88
N LYS A 87 -3.29 -6.36 -13.06
CA LYS A 87 -2.57 -6.52 -14.34
C LYS A 87 -3.52 -6.83 -15.49
N ILE A 88 -4.40 -7.80 -15.35
CA ILE A 88 -5.28 -8.24 -16.46
C ILE A 88 -6.29 -7.15 -16.86
N LYS A 89 -6.79 -6.33 -15.93
CA LYS A 89 -7.75 -5.25 -16.26
C LYS A 89 -7.08 -3.91 -16.61
N ARG A 90 -5.87 -3.61 -16.11
CA ARG A 90 -5.09 -2.43 -16.55
C ARG A 90 -4.38 -2.68 -17.87
N GLU A 91 -3.83 -3.86 -18.14
CA GLU A 91 -3.08 -4.11 -19.38
C GLU A 91 -3.98 -3.97 -20.62
N ALA A 92 -5.26 -4.38 -20.55
CA ALA A 92 -6.21 -4.23 -21.66
C ALA A 92 -6.61 -2.77 -21.96
N SER A 93 -6.57 -1.86 -20.97
CA SER A 93 -6.92 -0.44 -21.16
C SER A 93 -5.71 0.51 -21.21
N LEU A 94 -4.53 0.08 -20.75
CA LEU A 94 -3.28 0.85 -20.82
C LEU A 94 -2.50 0.57 -22.11
N SER A 95 -2.38 -0.68 -22.56
CA SER A 95 -1.60 -0.98 -23.78
C SER A 95 -2.21 -0.34 -25.03
N SER A 96 -3.54 -0.26 -25.10
CA SER A 96 -4.27 0.46 -26.15
C SER A 96 -4.14 1.99 -26.07
N ARG A 97 -3.77 2.56 -24.91
CA ARG A 97 -3.51 3.99 -24.71
C ARG A 97 -2.01 4.37 -24.74
N LEU A 98 -1.12 3.41 -24.49
CA LEU A 98 0.34 3.59 -24.53
C LEU A 98 0.95 3.57 -25.94
N SER A 99 0.16 3.17 -26.95
CA SER A 99 0.62 3.14 -28.34
C SER A 99 0.61 4.51 -29.02
N GLN A 100 0.23 5.58 -28.31
CA GLN A 100 -0.03 6.89 -28.88
C GLN A 100 0.96 7.99 -28.48
N ASP A 101 2.17 7.63 -28.03
CA ASP A 101 3.21 8.61 -27.74
C ASP A 101 4.39 8.52 -28.72
N THR A 102 4.22 9.23 -29.83
CA THR A 102 5.20 9.54 -30.88
C THR A 102 6.30 10.52 -30.40
N THR A 103 6.89 10.29 -29.22
CA THR A 103 8.01 11.11 -28.69
C THR A 103 9.38 10.43 -28.82
N SER A 104 9.43 9.23 -29.42
CA SER A 104 10.59 8.35 -29.53
C SER A 104 11.82 8.95 -30.23
N ASP A 105 11.68 9.86 -31.20
CA ASP A 105 12.81 10.22 -32.08
C ASP A 105 13.69 11.38 -31.61
N VAL A 106 13.24 12.22 -30.67
CA VAL A 106 14.00 13.41 -30.23
C VAL A 106 15.09 13.07 -29.19
N HIS A 107 15.24 11.79 -28.84
CA HIS A 107 15.95 11.33 -27.64
C HIS A 107 17.24 10.51 -27.86
N SER A 108 17.64 10.18 -29.09
CA SER A 108 18.51 9.01 -29.33
C SER A 108 20.03 9.23 -29.36
N ARG A 109 20.58 10.42 -29.67
CA ARG A 109 22.03 10.56 -29.93
C ARG A 109 22.89 11.08 -28.78
N ALA A 110 22.44 12.08 -28.01
CA ALA A 110 23.25 12.67 -26.92
C ALA A 110 23.15 11.95 -25.56
N ARG A 111 22.26 10.94 -25.44
CA ARG A 111 21.95 10.25 -24.18
C ARG A 111 22.71 8.93 -23.97
N ARG A 112 23.55 8.50 -24.92
CA ARG A 112 24.24 7.19 -24.85
C ARG A 112 25.20 7.06 -23.66
N SER A 113 25.62 8.15 -23.02
CA SER A 113 26.47 8.11 -21.82
C SER A 113 25.72 8.29 -20.49
N SER A 114 24.44 8.65 -20.51
CA SER A 114 23.68 8.89 -19.27
C SER A 114 22.96 7.63 -18.81
N LYS A 115 23.11 7.27 -17.53
CA LYS A 115 22.38 6.17 -16.89
C LYS A 115 20.87 6.46 -16.88
N SER A 116 20.07 5.45 -17.23
CA SER A 116 18.61 5.51 -17.18
C SER A 116 18.11 5.71 -15.75
N SER A 117 16.93 6.30 -15.63
CA SER A 117 16.20 6.45 -14.36
C SER A 117 14.70 6.40 -14.62
N TYR A 118 13.98 5.76 -13.72
CA TYR A 118 12.55 5.53 -13.80
C TYR A 118 11.89 6.31 -12.66
N ILE A 119 10.92 7.18 -12.97
CA ILE A 119 10.25 7.99 -11.97
C ILE A 119 8.72 7.95 -12.11
N PHE A 120 8.04 8.15 -10.97
CA PHE A 120 6.60 8.44 -10.89
C PHE A 120 6.42 9.85 -10.35
N PHE A 121 5.82 10.75 -11.12
CA PHE A 121 5.36 12.02 -10.56
C PHE A 121 3.96 11.86 -9.97
N ASP A 122 3.78 12.33 -8.74
CA ASP A 122 2.51 12.32 -8.03
C ASP A 122 2.14 13.75 -7.62
N ASN A 123 1.10 14.30 -8.24
CA ASN A 123 0.70 15.69 -8.02
C ASN A 123 -0.22 15.85 -6.81
N ARG A 124 0.37 16.18 -5.65
CA ARG A 124 -0.33 16.46 -4.38
C ARG A 124 -0.53 17.95 -4.09
N SER A 125 -0.31 18.82 -5.07
CA SER A 125 -0.41 20.28 -4.89
C SER A 125 -1.85 20.80 -4.83
N GLY A 126 -2.83 19.97 -5.21
CA GLY A 126 -4.23 20.37 -5.39
C GLY A 126 -4.48 21.29 -6.58
N ARG A 127 -3.49 21.51 -7.47
CA ARG A 127 -3.62 22.32 -8.69
C ARG A 127 -3.04 21.60 -9.90
N THR A 128 -3.38 22.08 -11.09
CA THR A 128 -2.77 21.58 -12.33
C THR A 128 -1.32 22.05 -12.43
N VAL A 129 -0.41 21.13 -12.69
CA VAL A 129 1.04 21.38 -12.72
C VAL A 129 1.57 21.24 -14.13
N GLN A 130 2.32 22.23 -14.60
CA GLN A 130 3.18 22.08 -15.76
C GLN A 130 4.52 21.46 -15.33
N LEU A 131 4.80 20.25 -15.83
CA LEU A 131 6.11 19.63 -15.69
C LEU A 131 7.06 20.19 -16.75
N TRP A 132 8.28 20.50 -16.30
CA TRP A 132 9.36 20.95 -17.15
C TRP A 132 10.58 20.08 -16.93
N TRP A 133 11.30 19.84 -18.02
CA TRP A 133 12.59 19.18 -17.98
C TRP A 133 13.65 20.09 -18.61
N ARG A 134 14.89 19.94 -18.19
CA ARG A 134 16.00 20.76 -18.68
C ARG A 134 16.91 19.96 -19.60
N ARG A 135 17.04 20.40 -20.84
CA ARG A 135 18.04 19.91 -21.80
C ARG A 135 19.15 20.94 -21.94
N GLY A 136 20.34 20.63 -21.41
CA GLY A 136 21.45 21.58 -21.37
C GLY A 136 21.11 22.83 -20.54
N LYS A 137 21.11 24.01 -21.17
CA LYS A 137 20.83 25.28 -20.49
C LYS A 137 19.35 25.68 -20.46
N GLN A 138 18.51 25.15 -21.35
CA GLN A 138 17.11 25.58 -21.54
C GLN A 138 16.11 24.62 -20.87
N TRP A 139 14.98 25.19 -20.41
CA TRP A 139 13.84 24.43 -19.87
C TRP A 139 12.81 24.23 -20.97
N GLN A 140 12.31 23.01 -21.09
CA GLN A 140 11.30 22.61 -22.07
C GLN A 140 10.05 22.14 -21.32
N LYS A 141 8.87 22.53 -21.84
CA LYS A 141 7.60 22.00 -21.36
C LYS A 141 7.56 20.51 -21.72
N PHE A 142 7.12 19.69 -20.76
CA PHE A 142 6.93 18.26 -20.98
C PHE A 142 5.43 17.95 -21.08
N VAL A 143 4.74 17.97 -19.94
CA VAL A 143 3.31 17.60 -19.85
C VAL A 143 2.62 18.41 -18.75
N GLN A 144 1.32 18.62 -18.89
CA GLN A 144 0.47 19.11 -17.80
C GLN A 144 -0.12 17.93 -17.03
N LEU A 145 0.00 18.00 -15.71
CA LEU A 145 -0.47 16.98 -14.79
C LEU A 145 -1.57 17.57 -13.91
N GLY A 146 -2.81 17.10 -14.09
CA GLY A 146 -3.95 17.55 -13.28
C GLY A 146 -3.75 17.30 -11.78
N ALA A 147 -4.56 17.95 -10.94
CA ALA A 147 -4.54 17.73 -9.50
C ALA A 147 -4.79 16.24 -9.16
N HIS A 148 -4.01 15.69 -8.22
CA HIS A 148 -4.10 14.30 -7.77
C HIS A 148 -3.90 13.24 -8.86
N LYS A 149 -3.32 13.63 -10.00
CA LYS A 149 -2.93 12.71 -11.05
C LYS A 149 -1.47 12.29 -10.89
N THR A 150 -1.20 11.07 -11.34
CA THR A 150 0.14 10.50 -11.41
C THR A 150 0.53 10.30 -12.87
N ILE A 151 1.84 10.35 -13.14
CA ILE A 151 2.40 9.97 -14.44
C ILE A 151 3.71 9.22 -14.27
N GLU A 152 3.88 8.21 -15.10
CA GLU A 152 5.08 7.39 -15.20
C GLU A 152 6.02 7.97 -16.26
N ILE A 153 7.30 8.16 -15.93
CA ILE A 153 8.28 8.72 -16.87
C ILE A 153 9.58 7.94 -16.82
N ASN A 154 10.06 7.57 -18.01
CA ASN A 154 11.41 7.03 -18.21
C ASN A 154 12.33 8.20 -18.60
N THR A 155 13.31 8.50 -17.74
CA THR A 155 14.20 9.66 -17.83
C THR A 155 15.65 9.23 -17.61
N PHE A 156 16.55 10.18 -17.44
CA PHE A 156 17.97 9.94 -17.25
C PHE A 156 18.46 10.73 -16.05
N VAL A 157 19.51 10.22 -15.40
CA VAL A 157 20.10 10.85 -14.20
C VAL A 157 20.63 12.27 -14.46
N SER A 158 20.99 12.56 -15.72
CA SER A 158 21.43 13.90 -16.15
C SER A 158 20.30 14.93 -16.18
N ASP A 159 19.04 14.49 -16.27
CA ASP A 159 17.90 15.37 -16.47
C ASP A 159 17.57 16.14 -15.19
N LYS A 160 17.17 17.39 -15.34
CA LYS A 160 16.66 18.21 -14.23
C LYS A 160 15.20 18.46 -14.46
N TRP A 161 14.40 18.25 -13.42
CA TRP A 161 12.96 18.44 -13.44
C TRP A 161 12.56 19.60 -12.52
N ARG A 162 11.54 20.34 -12.92
CA ARG A 162 10.83 21.31 -12.07
C ARG A 162 9.33 21.25 -12.38
N ALA A 163 8.54 21.61 -11.39
CA ALA A 163 7.09 21.71 -11.47
C ALA A 163 6.70 23.18 -11.27
N THR A 164 5.82 23.70 -12.11
CA THR A 164 5.19 24.99 -11.87
C THR A 164 3.68 24.85 -11.94
N ASP A 165 2.96 25.71 -11.24
CA ASP A 165 1.53 25.89 -11.45
C ASP A 165 1.26 26.25 -12.92
N ALA A 166 0.27 25.61 -13.54
CA ALA A 166 -0.06 25.84 -14.94
C ALA A 166 -0.72 27.21 -15.18
N GLU A 167 -1.39 27.77 -14.17
CA GLU A 167 -2.10 29.05 -14.25
C GLU A 167 -1.22 30.19 -13.73
N THR A 168 -0.65 30.05 -12.54
CA THR A 168 0.08 31.15 -11.86
C THR A 168 1.57 31.17 -12.14
N ASN A 169 2.11 30.12 -12.78
CA ASN A 169 3.55 29.88 -12.93
C ASN A 169 4.34 29.82 -11.60
N GLU A 170 3.65 29.68 -10.46
CA GLU A 170 4.29 29.50 -9.15
C GLU A 170 5.15 28.23 -9.13
N VAL A 171 6.35 28.28 -8.55
CA VAL A 171 7.25 27.13 -8.51
C VAL A 171 6.87 26.19 -7.37
N PHE A 172 6.50 24.96 -7.71
CA PHE A 172 6.24 23.89 -6.74
C PHE A 172 7.53 23.13 -6.40
N VAL A 173 7.48 22.39 -5.29
CA VAL A 173 8.58 21.55 -4.85
C VAL A 173 8.30 20.09 -5.21
N ILE A 174 9.33 19.41 -5.69
CA ILE A 174 9.35 17.98 -5.98
C ILE A 174 10.22 17.33 -4.91
N ASN A 175 9.67 16.45 -4.07
CA ASN A 175 10.36 15.85 -2.93
C ASN A 175 11.12 16.90 -2.10
N ASN A 176 10.42 17.98 -1.71
CA ASN A 176 10.96 19.12 -0.95
C ASN A 176 12.06 19.94 -1.67
N LYS A 177 12.24 19.78 -2.97
CA LYS A 177 13.24 20.52 -3.76
C LYS A 177 12.60 21.22 -4.96
N LYS A 178 12.94 22.50 -5.19
CA LYS A 178 12.48 23.27 -6.36
C LYS A 178 12.95 22.70 -7.70
N LYS A 179 14.06 21.95 -7.68
CA LYS A 179 14.65 21.27 -8.84
C LYS A 179 14.99 19.86 -8.42
N TYR A 180 14.44 18.87 -9.11
CA TYR A 180 14.69 17.47 -8.87
C TYR A 180 15.69 16.92 -9.89
N ARG A 181 16.62 16.09 -9.42
CA ARG A 181 17.50 15.27 -10.26
C ARG A 181 17.22 13.81 -9.95
N PRO A 182 16.84 12.99 -10.95
CA PRO A 182 16.65 11.56 -10.76
C PRO A 182 17.95 10.88 -10.32
N LYS A 183 17.82 9.76 -9.61
CA LYS A 183 18.94 8.87 -9.25
C LYS A 183 18.87 7.60 -10.10
N VAL A 184 19.99 6.90 -10.23
CA VAL A 184 20.02 5.59 -10.90
C VAL A 184 19.09 4.64 -10.15
N ASN A 185 18.22 3.96 -10.89
CA ASN A 185 17.34 2.92 -10.38
C ASN A 185 16.89 2.00 -11.53
N THR A 186 16.14 0.95 -11.18
CA THR A 186 15.51 0.02 -12.13
C THR A 186 14.03 0.35 -12.27
N GLU A 187 13.38 -0.26 -13.25
CA GLU A 187 11.93 -0.14 -13.46
C GLU A 187 11.14 -0.61 -12.23
N ASP A 188 11.58 -1.69 -11.58
CA ASP A 188 10.98 -2.22 -10.34
C ASP A 188 11.20 -1.32 -9.12
N THR A 189 12.22 -0.45 -9.15
CA THR A 189 12.59 0.45 -8.05
C THR A 189 12.36 1.92 -8.40
N ARG A 190 11.29 2.17 -9.16
CA ARG A 190 10.90 3.50 -9.65
C ARG A 190 10.78 4.52 -8.51
N ALA A 191 11.41 5.68 -8.68
CA ALA A 191 11.42 6.69 -7.64
C ALA A 191 10.12 7.51 -7.64
N VAL A 192 9.45 7.60 -6.48
CA VAL A 192 8.24 8.42 -6.32
C VAL A 192 8.63 9.88 -6.07
N CYS A 193 8.11 10.76 -6.91
CA CYS A 193 8.37 12.19 -6.95
C CYS A 193 7.08 12.95 -6.61
N ILE A 194 6.92 13.30 -5.34
CA ILE A 194 5.77 14.02 -4.81
C ILE A 194 5.90 15.50 -5.14
N ILE A 195 4.92 16.05 -5.83
CA ILE A 195 4.81 17.48 -6.17
C ILE A 195 3.85 18.14 -5.19
N LYS A 196 4.29 19.21 -4.53
CA LYS A 196 3.47 19.98 -3.58
C LYS A 196 3.82 21.47 -3.61
N ARG A 197 2.95 22.33 -3.07
CA ARG A 197 3.23 23.76 -2.97
C ARG A 197 4.39 24.02 -2.01
N ASN A 198 5.11 25.12 -2.22
CA ASN A 198 6.20 25.47 -1.31
C ASN A 198 5.62 25.79 0.08
N GLY A 199 6.18 25.18 1.14
CA GLY A 199 5.64 25.31 2.50
C GLY A 199 4.39 24.46 2.79
N GLN A 200 3.82 23.75 1.81
CA GLN A 200 2.79 22.76 2.07
C GLN A 200 3.40 21.64 2.93
N ARG A 201 2.86 21.50 4.15
CA ARG A 201 3.17 20.34 5.00
C ARG A 201 2.82 19.07 4.23
N ASP A 202 3.57 18.00 4.44
CA ASP A 202 3.16 16.69 3.99
C ASP A 202 1.89 16.35 4.77
N THR A 203 0.74 16.73 4.22
CA THR A 203 -0.55 16.25 4.70
C THR A 203 -0.52 14.77 4.41
N ASP A 204 -0.58 13.97 5.47
CA ASP A 204 -0.63 12.52 5.34
C ASP A 204 -1.68 12.16 4.30
N ILE A 205 -1.28 11.42 3.26
CA ILE A 205 -2.28 10.83 2.39
C ILE A 205 -2.98 9.79 3.23
N LYS A 206 -4.20 10.11 3.64
CA LYS A 206 -5.15 9.13 4.15
C LYS A 206 -5.71 8.41 2.94
N ALA A 207 -5.24 7.19 2.72
CA ALA A 207 -5.93 6.25 1.85
C ALA A 207 -6.96 5.52 2.71
N TYR A 208 -8.21 5.50 2.24
CA TYR A 208 -9.25 4.71 2.87
C TYR A 208 -9.40 3.40 2.09
N ILE A 209 -9.38 2.28 2.81
CA ILE A 209 -9.78 0.99 2.27
C ILE A 209 -11.15 0.71 2.86
N GLU A 210 -12.16 0.83 2.01
CA GLU A 210 -13.52 0.41 2.32
C GLU A 210 -13.59 -1.12 2.31
N THR A 211 -14.14 -1.69 3.37
CA THR A 211 -14.21 -3.14 3.56
C THR A 211 -15.64 -3.59 3.83
N LEU A 212 -16.11 -4.57 3.06
CA LEU A 212 -17.32 -5.31 3.39
C LEU A 212 -16.96 -6.39 4.41
N VAL A 213 -17.56 -6.33 5.60
CA VAL A 213 -17.32 -7.34 6.64
C VAL A 213 -18.54 -8.24 6.74
N VAL A 214 -18.32 -9.55 6.63
CA VAL A 214 -19.36 -10.57 6.80
C VAL A 214 -19.05 -11.37 8.05
N LEU A 215 -19.95 -11.30 9.04
CA LEU A 215 -19.86 -12.13 10.25
C LEU A 215 -20.64 -13.42 10.02
N ASP A 216 -19.92 -14.53 10.08
CA ASP A 216 -20.53 -15.85 10.09
C ASP A 216 -21.30 -16.09 11.40
N LYS A 217 -22.33 -16.95 11.31
CA LYS A 217 -23.17 -17.35 12.43
C LYS A 217 -22.36 -17.84 13.63
N THR A 218 -21.29 -18.61 13.38
CA THR A 218 -20.42 -19.15 14.44
C THR A 218 -19.69 -18.07 15.25
N VAL A 219 -19.40 -16.92 14.64
CA VAL A 219 -18.79 -15.77 15.30
C VAL A 219 -19.87 -14.95 15.99
N ARG A 220 -21.00 -14.73 15.32
CA ARG A 220 -22.15 -14.01 15.86
C ARG A 220 -22.66 -14.66 17.15
N ASP A 221 -22.77 -15.98 17.19
CA ASP A 221 -23.30 -16.72 18.35
C ASP A 221 -22.37 -16.66 19.59
N GLN A 222 -21.21 -16.00 19.50
CA GLN A 222 -20.32 -15.70 20.64
C GLN A 222 -20.66 -14.40 21.36
N PHE A 223 -21.61 -13.61 20.84
CA PHE A 223 -22.02 -12.32 21.38
C PHE A 223 -23.50 -12.35 21.78
N ASP A 224 -23.85 -11.58 22.80
CA ASP A 224 -25.23 -11.55 23.32
C ASP A 224 -26.18 -10.77 22.40
N SER A 225 -25.62 -9.89 21.56
CA SER A 225 -26.38 -9.04 20.64
C SER A 225 -25.59 -8.72 19.37
N ASP A 226 -26.32 -8.45 18.28
CA ASP A 226 -25.74 -8.02 17.00
C ASP A 226 -24.92 -6.71 17.18
N SER A 227 -25.35 -5.80 18.07
CA SER A 227 -24.62 -4.56 18.37
C SER A 227 -23.27 -4.79 19.04
N GLU A 228 -23.14 -5.83 19.88
CA GLU A 228 -21.87 -6.18 20.50
C GLU A 228 -20.89 -6.77 19.46
N ALA A 229 -21.41 -7.60 18.55
CA ALA A 229 -20.64 -8.14 17.43
C ALA A 229 -20.15 -7.05 16.47
N GLU A 230 -20.96 -6.04 16.17
CA GLU A 230 -20.56 -4.87 15.37
C GLU A 230 -19.42 -4.09 16.04
N LYS A 231 -19.55 -3.75 17.32
CA LYS A 231 -18.48 -3.06 18.09
C LYS A 231 -17.18 -3.84 18.08
N TYR A 232 -17.26 -5.17 18.20
CA TYR A 232 -16.09 -6.04 18.12
C TYR A 232 -15.38 -5.90 16.76
N VAL A 233 -16.13 -5.91 15.66
CA VAL A 233 -15.58 -5.70 14.31
C VAL A 233 -14.96 -4.32 14.15
N GLU A 234 -15.61 -3.27 14.62
CA GLU A 234 -15.06 -1.90 14.59
C GLU A 234 -13.71 -1.82 15.30
N VAL A 235 -13.60 -2.44 16.48
CA VAL A 235 -12.34 -2.50 17.24
C VAL A 235 -11.26 -3.24 16.45
N LEU A 236 -11.59 -4.37 15.81
CA LEU A 236 -10.64 -5.10 14.97
C LEU A 236 -10.15 -4.29 13.76
N LEU A 237 -11.04 -3.57 13.07
CA LEU A 237 -10.67 -2.72 11.94
C LEU A 237 -9.84 -1.51 12.39
N MET A 238 -10.15 -0.94 13.55
CA MET A 238 -9.36 0.13 14.15
C MET A 238 -7.94 -0.36 14.50
N LEU A 239 -7.81 -1.54 15.13
CA LEU A 239 -6.52 -2.14 15.44
C LEU A 239 -5.72 -2.43 14.16
N SER A 240 -6.37 -2.96 13.13
CA SER A 240 -5.77 -3.21 11.82
C SER A 240 -5.26 -1.90 11.20
N SER A 241 -6.10 -0.85 11.18
CA SER A 241 -5.71 0.48 10.70
C SER A 241 -4.50 1.04 11.45
N ASN A 242 -4.44 0.85 12.77
CA ASN A 242 -3.30 1.30 13.58
C ASN A 242 -2.01 0.53 13.23
N ALA A 243 -2.10 -0.77 12.93
CA ALA A 243 -0.97 -1.54 12.43
C ALA A 243 -0.46 -0.95 11.10
N TYR A 244 -1.34 -0.65 10.16
CA TYR A 244 -0.95 -0.02 8.88
C TYR A 244 -0.44 1.41 9.00
N LYS A 245 -0.74 2.12 10.10
CA LYS A 245 -0.17 3.44 10.40
C LYS A 245 1.23 3.38 11.02
N HIS A 246 1.72 2.20 11.37
CA HIS A 246 3.03 2.07 12.02
C HIS A 246 4.16 2.61 11.12
N LYS A 247 5.14 3.31 11.71
CA LYS A 247 6.22 4.00 10.98
C LYS A 247 7.02 3.10 10.04
N SER A 248 7.09 1.80 10.34
CA SER A 248 7.78 0.81 9.50
C SER A 248 7.05 0.54 8.18
N LEU A 249 5.72 0.65 8.16
CA LEU A 249 4.87 0.44 6.97
C LEU A 249 4.58 1.76 6.24
N THR A 250 4.62 2.88 6.94
CA THR A 250 4.29 4.22 6.42
C THR A 250 5.50 5.05 6.00
N GLN A 251 6.64 4.42 5.64
CA GLN A 251 7.89 5.11 5.29
C GLN A 251 7.74 6.14 4.14
N HIS A 252 6.66 6.03 3.35
CA HIS A 252 6.35 6.96 2.26
C HIS A 252 5.20 7.94 2.58
N GLY A 253 4.84 8.09 3.86
CA GLY A 253 3.77 9.00 4.31
C GLY A 253 2.37 8.58 3.87
N LEU A 254 2.21 7.31 3.48
CA LEU A 254 0.90 6.70 3.24
C LEU A 254 0.33 6.28 4.59
N LYS A 255 -0.82 6.85 4.99
CA LYS A 255 -1.59 6.35 6.12
C LYS A 255 -2.81 5.64 5.57
N VAL A 256 -2.91 4.34 5.84
CA VAL A 256 -4.05 3.54 5.43
C VAL A 256 -5.02 3.46 6.59
N ASP A 257 -6.25 3.93 6.35
CA ASP A 257 -7.40 3.79 7.24
C ASP A 257 -8.30 2.69 6.66
N ILE A 258 -8.46 1.59 7.37
CA ILE A 258 -9.41 0.53 7.02
C ILE A 258 -10.73 0.87 7.69
N VAL A 259 -11.76 1.08 6.88
CA VAL A 259 -13.09 1.47 7.33
C VAL A 259 -14.11 0.44 6.85
N PRO A 260 -15.05 0.01 7.71
CA PRO A 260 -16.15 -0.84 7.27
C PRO A 260 -17.08 -0.01 6.38
N SER A 261 -17.37 -0.47 5.17
CA SER A 261 -18.44 0.12 4.35
C SER A 261 -19.80 -0.42 4.76
N GLN A 262 -19.86 -1.71 5.10
CA GLN A 262 -21.05 -2.41 5.54
C GLN A 262 -20.64 -3.62 6.37
N ILE A 263 -21.41 -3.88 7.43
CA ILE A 263 -21.29 -5.07 8.26
C ILE A 263 -22.54 -5.93 8.01
N VAL A 264 -22.36 -7.16 7.53
CA VAL A 264 -23.43 -8.12 7.25
C VAL A 264 -23.34 -9.26 8.25
N ILE A 265 -24.37 -9.42 9.06
CA ILE A 265 -24.45 -10.47 10.07
C ILE A 265 -25.35 -11.60 9.55
N LEU A 266 -24.78 -12.80 9.40
CA LEU A 266 -25.51 -13.97 8.97
C LEU A 266 -26.26 -14.60 10.15
N LYS A 267 -27.54 -14.92 9.95
CA LYS A 267 -28.45 -15.52 10.95
C LYS A 267 -28.57 -17.03 10.79
#